data_AF-E7FUG4-F1
#
_entry.id   AF-E7FUG4-F1
#
_cell.length_a   1.000
_cell.length_b   1.000
_cell.length_c   1.000
_cell.angle_alpha   90.00
_cell.angle_beta   90.00
_cell.angle_gamma   90.00
#
_symmetry.space_group_name_H-M   'P 1'
#
loop_
_entity.id
_entity.type
_entity.pdbx_description
1 polymer ?
#
loop_
_entity_poly.entity_id
_entity_poly.type
_entity_poly.pdbx_seq_one_letter_code
_entity_poly.pdbx_strand_id
1 'polypeptide(L)'
;MIKGQQYAERMYMSERGVYDQLVSEYGENFPEEAAQYAIENIKADYNKNALEKAKTYQSRMSMSRDSIWEQLVSEHGENFTEEQANFALENLPN
;
A
#
# COMPACT_ATOMS: atom_id res chain seq x y z
N MET A 1 11.77 -13.06 -8.08
CA MET A 1 10.97 -12.04 -7.38
C MET A 1 9.52 -12.46 -7.53
N ILE A 2 8.82 -12.71 -6.42
CA ILE A 2 7.39 -13.06 -6.43
C ILE A 2 6.57 -11.84 -6.87
N LYS A 3 5.45 -12.03 -7.57
CA LYS A 3 4.69 -10.92 -8.19
C LYS A 3 4.22 -9.89 -7.16
N GLY A 4 3.81 -10.35 -5.98
CA GLY A 4 3.47 -9.47 -4.85
C GLY A 4 4.59 -8.53 -4.41
N GLN A 5 5.86 -8.96 -4.51
CA GLN A 5 7.00 -8.09 -4.18
C GLN A 5 7.12 -6.92 -5.16
N GLN A 6 6.77 -7.11 -6.44
CA GLN A 6 6.76 -6.01 -7.40
C GLN A 6 5.68 -4.99 -7.07
N TYR A 7 4.49 -5.44 -6.65
CA TYR A 7 3.41 -4.56 -6.20
C TYR A 7 3.82 -3.76 -4.96
N ALA A 8 4.42 -4.42 -3.97
CA ALA A 8 4.94 -3.74 -2.79
C ALA A 8 6.04 -2.72 -3.12
N GLU A 9 7.07 -3.10 -3.89
CA GLU A 9 8.27 -2.26 -4.06
C GLU A 9 8.15 -1.19 -5.14
N ARG A 10 7.37 -1.44 -6.20
CA ARG A 10 7.27 -0.53 -7.35
C ARG A 10 6.00 0.30 -7.34
N MET A 11 4.92 -0.26 -6.80
CA MET A 11 3.64 0.43 -6.70
C MET A 11 3.35 0.94 -5.29
N TYR A 12 4.25 0.67 -4.32
CA TYR A 12 4.15 1.12 -2.94
C TYR A 12 2.81 0.76 -2.31
N MET A 13 2.31 -0.44 -2.61
CA MET A 13 1.04 -0.90 -2.06
C MET A 13 1.20 -1.32 -0.59
N SER A 14 0.11 -1.25 0.17
CA SER A 14 0.02 -1.87 1.49
C SER A 14 0.05 -3.38 1.38
N GLU A 15 0.36 -4.07 2.48
CA GLU A 15 0.29 -5.54 2.54
C GLU A 15 -1.08 -6.05 2.09
N ARG A 16 -2.15 -5.41 2.57
CA ARG A 16 -3.52 -5.78 2.24
C ARG A 16 -3.86 -5.48 0.78
N GLY A 17 -3.44 -4.33 0.26
CA GLY A 17 -3.60 -4.00 -1.15
C GLY A 17 -2.88 -4.97 -2.07
N VAL A 18 -1.67 -5.44 -1.70
CA VAL A 18 -0.98 -6.49 -2.45
C VAL A 18 -1.79 -7.78 -2.46
N TYR A 19 -2.32 -8.20 -1.30
CA TYR A 19 -3.17 -9.39 -1.21
C TYR A 19 -4.39 -9.27 -2.12
N ASP A 20 -5.13 -8.16 -2.01
CA ASP A 20 -6.34 -7.90 -2.79
C ASP A 20 -6.05 -7.90 -4.30
N GLN A 21 -4.91 -7.34 -4.71
CA GLN A 21 -4.46 -7.37 -6.11
C GLN A 21 -4.13 -8.78 -6.61
N LEU A 22 -3.56 -9.63 -5.74
CA LEU A 22 -3.21 -11.01 -6.08
C LEU A 22 -4.45 -11.89 -6.24
N VAL A 23 -5.48 -11.70 -5.40
CA VAL A 23 -6.71 -12.53 -5.46
C VAL A 23 -7.78 -11.97 -6.41
N SER A 24 -7.72 -10.69 -6.75
CA SER A 24 -8.72 -10.05 -7.62
C SER A 24 -8.83 -10.75 -8.97
N GLU A 25 -10.08 -11.04 -9.38
CA GLU A 25 -10.41 -11.59 -10.71
C GLU A 25 -9.95 -10.66 -11.86
N TYR A 26 -9.91 -9.35 -11.59
CA TYR A 26 -9.43 -8.34 -12.53
C TYR A 26 -7.93 -8.05 -12.41
N GLY A 27 -7.28 -8.64 -11.41
CA GLY A 27 -5.85 -8.54 -11.14
C GLY A 27 -5.12 -9.78 -11.60
N GLU A 28 -4.61 -10.55 -10.64
CA GLU A 28 -3.84 -11.76 -10.91
C GLU A 28 -4.64 -13.06 -10.82
N ASN A 29 -5.81 -13.01 -10.17
CA ASN A 29 -6.72 -14.14 -9.98
C ASN A 29 -6.01 -15.40 -9.41
N PHE A 30 -5.07 -15.20 -8.49
CA PHE A 30 -4.43 -16.32 -7.78
C PHE A 30 -5.38 -16.88 -6.72
N PRO A 31 -5.29 -18.20 -6.42
CA PRO A 31 -5.95 -18.77 -5.24
C PRO A 31 -5.53 -18.05 -3.96
N GLU A 32 -6.44 -17.93 -3.00
CA GLU A 32 -6.19 -17.24 -1.73
C GLU A 32 -4.97 -17.79 -0.99
N GLU A 33 -4.76 -19.11 -1.02
CA GLU A 33 -3.62 -19.75 -0.36
C GLU A 33 -2.28 -19.35 -1.01
N ALA A 34 -2.27 -19.16 -2.33
CA ALA A 34 -1.08 -18.72 -3.06
C ALA A 34 -0.79 -17.24 -2.79
N ALA A 35 -1.83 -16.40 -2.68
CA ALA A 35 -1.70 -15.01 -2.29
C ALA A 35 -1.19 -14.88 -0.85
N GLN A 36 -1.75 -15.66 0.08
CA GLN A 36 -1.32 -15.71 1.48
C GLN A 36 0.16 -16.12 1.58
N TYR A 37 0.55 -17.19 0.89
CA TYR A 37 1.95 -17.60 0.83
C TYR A 37 2.85 -16.49 0.28
N ALA A 38 2.41 -15.75 -0.75
CA ALA A 38 3.17 -14.62 -1.26
C ALA A 38 3.36 -13.54 -0.18
N ILE A 39 2.28 -13.11 0.48
CA ILE A 39 2.33 -12.07 1.53
C ILE A 39 3.30 -12.45 2.65
N GLU A 40 3.23 -13.67 3.16
CA GLU A 40 4.11 -14.16 4.23
C GLU A 40 5.60 -14.18 3.85
N ASN A 41 5.91 -14.22 2.55
CA ASN A 41 7.28 -14.28 2.03
C ASN A 41 7.76 -12.97 1.40
N ILE A 42 6.90 -11.95 1.30
CA ILE A 42 7.31 -10.60 0.86
C ILE A 42 8.10 -9.95 1.99
N LYS A 43 9.27 -9.42 1.64
CA LYS A 43 10.07 -8.56 2.52
C LYS A 43 9.98 -7.13 2.02
N ALA A 44 8.96 -6.41 2.46
CA ALA A 44 8.73 -5.02 2.12
C ALA A 44 8.68 -4.15 3.38
N ASP A 45 9.08 -2.89 3.23
CA ASP A 45 8.92 -1.87 4.24
C ASP A 45 7.61 -1.11 3.96
N TYR A 46 6.53 -1.55 4.59
CA TYR A 46 5.21 -0.96 4.35
C TYR A 46 5.05 0.45 4.94
N ASN A 47 5.86 0.82 5.94
CA ASN A 47 5.94 2.20 6.43
C ASN A 47 6.51 3.12 5.34
N LYS A 48 7.58 2.67 4.68
CA LYS A 48 8.14 3.36 3.52
C LYS A 48 7.14 3.45 2.37
N ASN A 49 6.38 2.38 2.10
CA ASN A 49 5.35 2.39 1.06
C ASN A 49 4.27 3.44 1.33
N ALA A 50 3.75 3.52 2.56
CA ALA A 50 2.78 4.52 2.97
C ALA A 50 3.33 5.94 2.76
N LEU A 51 4.59 6.19 3.11
CA LEU A 51 5.26 7.47 2.89
C LEU A 51 5.36 7.84 1.40
N GLU A 52 5.72 6.90 0.52
CA GLU A 52 5.79 7.17 -0.93
C GLU A 52 4.42 7.45 -1.55
N LYS A 53 3.36 6.78 -1.07
CA LYS A 53 1.98 7.10 -1.44
C LYS A 53 1.57 8.49 -0.95
N ALA A 54 1.86 8.81 0.31
CA ALA A 54 1.58 10.11 0.89
C ALA A 54 2.25 11.25 0.10
N LYS A 55 3.54 11.09 -0.26
CA LYS A 55 4.27 12.05 -1.12
C LYS A 55 3.62 12.19 -2.50
N THR A 56 3.15 11.09 -3.08
CA THR A 56 2.48 11.09 -4.38
C THR A 56 1.18 11.89 -4.30
N TYR A 57 0.35 11.65 -3.28
CA TYR A 57 -0.89 12.38 -3.06
C TYR A 57 -0.67 13.87 -2.79
N GLN A 58 0.33 14.20 -1.97
CA GLN A 58 0.71 15.59 -1.71
C GLN A 58 1.19 16.30 -2.99
N SER A 59 2.15 15.72 -3.70
CA SER A 59 2.82 16.40 -4.82
C SER A 59 2.02 16.41 -6.12
N ARG A 60 1.23 15.36 -6.39
CA ARG A 60 0.49 15.22 -7.66
C ARG A 60 -0.97 15.61 -7.56
N MET A 61 -1.57 15.46 -6.37
CA MET A 61 -2.98 15.71 -6.15
C MET A 61 -3.23 16.89 -5.20
N SER A 62 -2.18 17.47 -4.61
CA SER A 62 -2.27 18.61 -3.69
C SER A 62 -3.26 18.35 -2.54
N MET A 63 -3.37 17.10 -2.11
CA MET A 63 -4.26 16.69 -1.03
C MET A 63 -3.77 17.25 0.31
N SER A 64 -4.72 17.59 1.19
CA SER A 64 -4.40 17.95 2.58
C SER A 64 -3.87 16.73 3.34
N ARG A 65 -3.18 16.97 4.46
CA ARG A 65 -2.66 15.90 5.31
C ARG A 65 -3.78 14.97 5.81
N ASP A 66 -4.93 15.54 6.17
CA ASP A 66 -6.10 14.77 6.62
C ASP A 66 -6.65 13.90 5.50
N SER A 67 -6.84 14.45 4.29
CA SER A 67 -7.31 13.67 3.14
C SER A 67 -6.30 12.60 2.70
N ILE A 68 -5.00 12.87 2.82
CA ILE A 68 -3.97 11.86 2.58
C ILE A 68 -4.12 10.71 3.57
N TRP A 69 -4.30 11.01 4.86
CA TRP A 69 -4.49 9.99 5.89
C TRP A 69 -5.72 9.13 5.60
N GLU A 70 -6.87 9.77 5.35
CA GLU A 70 -8.13 9.08 5.01
C GLU A 70 -7.94 8.16 3.80
N GLN A 71 -7.23 8.64 2.77
CA GLN A 71 -6.95 7.84 1.58
C GLN A 71 -6.02 6.67 1.85
N LEU A 72 -5.02 6.84 2.72
CA LEU A 72 -4.08 5.78 3.08
C LEU A 72 -4.77 4.64 3.84
N VAL A 73 -5.68 4.95 4.78
CA VAL A 73 -6.36 3.93 5.60
C VAL A 73 -7.62 3.37 4.97
N SER A 74 -8.18 4.04 3.94
CA SER A 74 -9.41 3.60 3.30
C SER A 74 -9.28 2.20 2.71
N GLU A 75 -10.25 1.33 3.02
CA GLU A 75 -10.36 -0.01 2.45
C GLU A 75 -10.50 0.00 0.92
N HIS A 76 -11.11 1.05 0.38
CA HIS A 76 -11.25 1.28 -1.07
C HIS A 76 -10.11 2.14 -1.65
N GLY A 77 -9.23 2.64 -0.79
CA GLY A 77 -8.05 3.41 -1.15
C GLY A 77 -6.80 2.55 -1.12
N GLU A 78 -5.87 2.88 -0.22
CA GLU A 78 -4.59 2.17 -0.13
C GLU A 78 -4.56 1.08 0.96
N ASN A 79 -5.53 1.07 1.88
CA ASN A 79 -5.69 0.04 2.91
C ASN A 79 -4.43 -0.24 3.75
N PHE A 80 -3.67 0.81 4.08
CA PHE A 80 -2.61 0.77 5.08
C PHE A 80 -3.18 0.73 6.49
N THR A 81 -2.40 0.25 7.45
CA THR A 81 -2.76 0.40 8.87
C THR A 81 -2.71 1.86 9.30
N GLU A 82 -3.46 2.23 10.34
CA GLU A 82 -3.40 3.58 10.91
C GLU A 82 -1.97 3.95 11.35
N GLU A 83 -1.20 3.00 11.89
CA GLU A 83 0.19 3.19 12.28
C GLU A 83 1.08 3.56 11.08
N GLN A 84 0.90 2.88 9.94
CA GLN A 84 1.62 3.18 8.70
C GLN A 84 1.23 4.54 8.12
N ALA A 85 -0.06 4.88 8.14
CA ALA A 85 -0.55 6.17 7.69
C ALA A 85 -0.02 7.32 8.59
N ASN A 86 -0.04 7.14 9.91
CA ASN A 86 0.52 8.09 10.87
C ASN A 86 2.03 8.28 10.65
N PHE A 87 2.78 7.18 10.53
CA PHE A 87 4.21 7.22 10.19
C PHE A 87 4.44 8.01 8.90
N ALA A 88 3.62 7.78 7.86
CA ALA A 88 3.74 8.46 6.58
C ALA A 88 3.54 9.97 6.73
N LEU A 89 2.53 10.42 7.49
CA LEU A 89 2.30 11.84 7.74
C LEU A 89 3.44 12.47 8.55
N GLU A 90 3.91 11.82 9.61
CA GLU A 90 5.00 12.31 10.46
C GLU A 90 6.28 12.56 9.66
N ASN A 91 6.50 11.76 8.61
CA ASN A 91 7.67 11.84 7.74
C ASN A 91 7.40 12.56 6.41
N LEU A 92 6.19 13.08 6.20
CA LEU A 92 5.83 13.80 4.98
C LEU A 92 6.46 15.20 5.01
N PRO A 93 7.15 15.64 3.93
CA PRO A 93 7.71 16.98 3.87
C PRO A 93 6.60 18.04 3.93
N ASN A 94 6.94 19.22 4.46
CA ASN A 94 6.02 20.37 4.49
C ASN A 94 5.81 20.96 3.10
#